data_AF-A0A9E0XLC2-F1
#
_entry.id   AF-A0A9E0XLC2-F1
#
_cell.length_a   1.000
_cell.length_b   1.000
_cell.length_c   1.000
_cell.angle_alpha   90.00
_cell.angle_beta   90.00
_cell.angle_gamma   90.00
#
_symmetry.space_group_name_H-M   'P 1'
#
loop_
_entity.id
_entity.type
_entity.pdbx_description
1 polymer ?
#
loop_
_entity_poly.entity_id
_entity_poly.type
_entity_poly.pdbx_seq_one_letter_code
_entity_poly.pdbx_strand_id
1 'polypeptide(L)' 'GEPNPNPEEIEDSIWVSTEQLLADMKAHKERYTYWFTVAMERVVQSL' A
#
# COMPACT_ATOMS: atom_id res chain seq x y z
N GLY A 1 -12.64 12.50 0.46
CA GLY A 1 -12.17 13.56 -0.47
C GLY A 1 -11.20 12.91 -1.43
N GLU A 2 -11.09 13.42 -2.65
CA GLU A 2 -10.11 12.90 -3.61
C GLU A 2 -8.71 13.46 -3.28
N PRO A 3 -7.66 12.63 -3.29
CA PRO A 3 -6.29 13.11 -3.14
C PRO A 3 -5.92 14.09 -4.27
N ASN A 4 -5.21 15.16 -3.96
CA ASN A 4 -4.56 16.05 -4.94
C ASN A 4 -3.04 16.00 -4.76
N PRO A 5 -2.37 14.93 -5.19
CA PRO A 5 -0.96 14.71 -4.91
C PRO A 5 -0.03 15.58 -5.76
N ASN A 6 1.21 15.80 -5.28
CA ASN A 6 2.27 16.41 -6.08
C ASN A 6 2.82 15.37 -7.07
N PRO A 7 2.76 15.59 -8.41
CA PRO A 7 3.24 14.64 -9.40
C PRO A 7 4.76 14.42 -9.39
N GLU A 8 5.55 15.32 -8.77
CA GLU A 8 6.99 15.09 -8.59
C GLU A 8 7.29 14.03 -7.52
N GLU A 9 6.34 13.77 -6.63
CA GLU A 9 6.50 12.86 -5.48
C GLU A 9 5.67 11.58 -5.62
N ILE A 10 4.51 11.67 -6.28
CA ILE A 10 3.54 10.58 -6.39
C ILE A 10 3.18 10.39 -7.86
N GLU A 11 3.55 9.22 -8.40
CA GLU A 11 3.23 8.83 -9.76
C GLU A 11 1.75 8.40 -9.91
N ASP A 12 1.22 7.65 -8.94
CA ASP A 12 -0.16 7.16 -8.94
C ASP A 12 -0.68 6.89 -7.52
N SER A 13 -2.01 6.81 -7.34
CA SER A 13 -2.65 6.45 -6.08
C SER A 13 -3.94 5.65 -6.31
N ILE A 14 -4.20 4.67 -5.45
CA ILE A 14 -5.39 3.83 -5.52
C ILE A 14 -6.09 3.77 -4.17
N TRP A 15 -7.42 3.74 -4.21
CA TRP A 15 -8.24 3.36 -3.06
C TRP A 15 -8.56 1.87 -3.15
N VAL A 16 -8.11 1.10 -2.17
CA VAL A 16 -8.30 -0.37 -2.10
C VAL A 16 -8.64 -0.81 -0.69
N SER A 17 -9.28 -1.98 -0.54
CA SER A 17 -9.49 -2.58 0.77
C SER A 17 -8.19 -3.15 1.33
N THR A 18 -8.14 -3.33 2.65
CA THR A 18 -6.99 -3.95 3.33
C THR A 18 -6.74 -5.37 2.81
N GLU A 19 -7.79 -6.15 2.57
CA GLU A 19 -7.67 -7.53 2.06
C GLU A 19 -7.10 -7.55 0.64
N GLN A 20 -7.56 -6.63 -0.22
CA GLN A 20 -7.05 -6.48 -1.58
C GLN A 20 -5.56 -6.10 -1.58
N LEU A 21 -5.18 -5.13 -0.74
CA LEU A 21 -3.80 -4.70 -0.59
C LEU A 21 -2.90 -5.85 -0.11
N LEU A 22 -3.34 -6.61 0.91
CA LEU A 22 -2.57 -7.75 1.43
C LEU A 22 -2.40 -8.88 0.39
N ALA A 23 -3.43 -9.14 -0.43
CA ALA A 23 -3.33 -10.11 -1.50
C ALA A 23 -2.33 -9.66 -2.58
N ASP A 24 -2.40 -8.38 -2.98
CA ASP A 24 -1.50 -7.80 -3.99
C ASP A 24 -0.05 -7.79 -3.51
N MET A 25 0.21 -7.38 -2.27
CA MET A 25 1.55 -7.40 -1.67
C MET A 25 2.16 -8.80 -1.61
N LYS A 26 1.34 -9.85 -1.43
CA LYS A 26 1.82 -11.24 -1.44
C LYS A 26 2.17 -11.72 -2.85
N ALA A 27 1.39 -11.30 -3.85
CA ALA A 27 1.56 -11.70 -5.24
C ALA A 27 2.66 -10.91 -5.97
N HIS A 28 2.87 -9.64 -5.60
CA HIS A 28 3.71 -8.67 -6.33
C HIS A 28 4.65 -7.91 -5.38
N LYS A 29 5.47 -8.63 -4.61
CA LYS A 29 6.36 -8.05 -3.58
C LYS A 29 7.31 -6.98 -4.13
N GLU A 30 7.68 -7.07 -5.40
CA GLU A 30 8.57 -6.15 -6.10
C GLU A 30 7.97 -4.75 -6.32
N ARG A 31 6.64 -4.61 -6.26
CA ARG A 31 5.96 -3.32 -6.40
C ARG A 31 5.96 -2.50 -5.11
N TYR A 32 6.35 -3.11 -3.99
CA TYR A 32 6.28 -2.51 -2.67
C TYR A 32 7.67 -2.34 -2.09
N THR A 33 7.84 -1.25 -1.35
CA THR A 33 9.05 -1.08 -0.54
C THR A 33 9.08 -2.10 0.59
N TYR A 34 10.27 -2.56 0.93
CA TYR A 34 10.45 -3.55 2.01
C TYR A 34 9.89 -3.07 3.36
N TRP A 35 10.06 -1.80 3.69
CA TRP A 35 9.57 -1.27 4.96
C TRP A 35 8.03 -1.25 5.02
N PHE A 36 7.36 -1.04 3.88
CA PHE A 36 5.91 -0.99 3.82
C PHE A 36 5.31 -2.37 4.04
N THR A 37 5.91 -3.43 3.47
CA THR A 37 5.47 -4.81 3.71
C THR A 37 5.55 -5.20 5.18
N VAL A 38 6.66 -4.89 5.84
CA VAL A 38 6.85 -5.16 7.28
C VAL A 38 5.88 -4.35 8.14
N ALA A 39 5.62 -3.09 7.79
CA ALA A 39 4.71 -2.24 8.55
C ALA A 39 3.26 -2.71 8.44
N MET A 40 2.80 -3.04 7.24
CA MET A 40 1.41 -3.47 7.00
C MET A 40 1.06 -4.76 7.73
N GLU A 41 1.96 -5.74 7.80
CA GLU A 41 1.75 -6.96 8.58
C GLU A 41 1.47 -6.67 10.06
N ARG A 42 2.14 -5.67 10.64
CA ARG A 42 1.95 -5.27 12.04
C ARG A 42 0.64 -4.51 12.24
N VAL A 43 0.33 -3.57 11.34
CA VAL A 43 -0.90 -2.76 11.43
C VAL A 43 -2.13 -3.66 11.38
N VAL A 44 -2.17 -4.61 10.46
CA VAL A 44 -3.31 -5.52 10.30
C VAL A 44 -3.52 -6.41 11.51
N GLN A 45 -2.46 -6.84 12.19
CA GLN A 45 -2.58 -7.61 13.45
C GLN A 45 -3.15 -6.80 14.61
N SER A 46 -3.13 -5.47 14.53
CA SER A 46 -3.62 -4.55 15.57
C SER A 46 -5.00 -3.96 15.30
N LEU A 47 -5.64 -4.33 14.18
CA LEU A 47 -7.03 -3.98 13.84
C LEU A 47 -8.00 -5.00 14.44
#